data_AF-A0A1W9SHM0-F1
#
_entry.id   AF-A0A1W9SHM0-F1
#
_cell.length_a   1.000
_cell.length_b   1.000
_cell.length_c   1.000
_cell.angle_alpha   90.00
_cell.angle_beta   90.00
_cell.angle_gamma   90.00
#
_symmetry.space_group_name_H-M   'P 1'
#
loop_
_entity.id
_entity.type
_entity.pdbx_description
1 polymer ?
#
loop_
_entity_poly.entity_id
_entity_poly.type
_entity_poly.pdbx_seq_one_letter_code
_entity_poly.pdbx_strand_id
1 'polypeptide(L)'
;MIEKIIFLKNVEIISFYGVKDVNLKTIRNLFPRVKIIAKGEEIKIKGEKNEIENFKKIFFLFIKHLNLYNSIKPSDIESIFFNKEKNIDFEYSDNKNILLFGKNGKTIKARTLNQNLMVKNSSKNDMLFAVGVAGTGKTYMAIALAVKALKNKEIKKIVLSRPAVETGEQLGFLPGDLKEKLDPYLQPLYDALREMIPAKKLNEYFNDGIIQIAPLAFMRGRTLSNSFVILDEAQNSTLNQMKMFLTRMGENSKFIITGDITQIDLRKK
;
A
#
# COMPACT_ATOMS: atom_id res chain seq x y z
N MET A 1 -8.68 -10.32 41.58
CA MET A 1 -9.17 -9.48 40.47
C MET A 1 -8.54 -8.10 40.58
N ILE A 2 -8.07 -7.55 39.48
CA ILE A 2 -7.47 -6.22 39.41
C ILE A 2 -8.45 -5.28 38.69
N GLU A 3 -8.44 -4.01 39.07
CA GLU A 3 -9.20 -2.94 38.42
C GLU A 3 -8.24 -1.92 37.83
N LYS A 4 -8.48 -1.49 36.59
CA LYS A 4 -7.73 -0.41 35.94
C LYS A 4 -8.69 0.53 35.22
N ILE A 5 -8.29 1.80 35.11
CA ILE A 5 -9.01 2.82 34.37
C ILE A 5 -8.15 3.21 33.15
N ILE A 6 -8.80 3.39 32.00
CA ILE A 6 -8.21 3.87 30.76
C ILE A 6 -8.97 5.13 30.36
N PHE A 7 -8.23 6.18 30.01
CA PHE A 7 -8.79 7.44 29.54
C PHE A 7 -8.62 7.56 28.02
N LEU A 8 -9.72 7.80 27.32
CA LEU A 8 -9.78 8.07 25.88
C LEU A 8 -9.46 9.54 25.60
N LYS A 9 -8.18 9.92 25.66
CA LYS A 9 -7.76 11.29 25.37
C LYS A 9 -7.75 11.53 23.86
N ASN A 10 -8.33 12.66 23.42
CA ASN A 10 -8.34 13.12 22.02
C ASN A 10 -9.04 12.16 21.04
N VAL A 11 -10.05 11.41 21.50
CA VAL A 11 -10.82 10.49 20.67
C VAL A 11 -12.29 10.91 20.70
N GLU A 12 -12.92 11.02 19.53
CA GLU A 12 -14.35 11.27 19.46
C GLU A 12 -15.12 10.04 19.98
N ILE A 13 -15.80 10.21 21.12
CA ILE A 13 -16.43 9.13 21.89
C ILE A 13 -17.46 8.36 21.06
N ILE A 14 -18.26 9.08 20.26
CA ILE A 14 -19.29 8.49 19.39
C ILE A 14 -18.64 7.62 18.31
N SER A 15 -17.53 8.09 17.74
CA SER A 15 -16.77 7.38 16.70
C SER A 15 -16.10 6.11 17.25
N PHE A 16 -15.77 6.08 18.56
CA PHE A 16 -15.24 4.87 19.21
C PHE A 16 -16.33 3.88 19.64
N TYR A 17 -17.32 4.31 20.43
CA TYR A 17 -18.37 3.41 20.95
C TYR A 17 -19.38 2.98 19.88
N GLY A 18 -19.51 3.76 18.81
CA GLY A 18 -20.47 3.55 17.74
C GLY A 18 -21.89 3.90 18.16
N VAL A 19 -22.76 4.08 17.17
CA VAL A 19 -24.18 4.37 17.40
C VAL A 19 -24.81 3.23 18.23
N LYS A 20 -25.50 3.55 19.33
CA LYS A 20 -26.11 2.58 20.27
C LYS A 20 -25.09 1.59 20.89
N ASP A 21 -23.85 2.03 21.08
CA ASP A 21 -22.75 1.28 21.68
C ASP A 21 -22.40 -0.02 20.95
N VAL A 22 -22.65 -0.10 19.64
CA VAL A 22 -22.44 -1.33 18.86
C VAL A 22 -20.97 -1.78 18.89
N ASN A 23 -20.01 -0.85 18.83
CA ASN A 23 -18.60 -1.20 18.92
C ASN A 23 -18.23 -1.65 20.33
N LEU A 24 -18.73 -0.98 21.37
CA LEU A 24 -18.48 -1.35 22.75
C LEU A 24 -19.06 -2.74 23.08
N LYS A 25 -20.23 -3.08 22.53
CA LYS A 25 -20.81 -4.44 22.63
C LYS A 25 -19.93 -5.47 21.93
N THR A 26 -19.43 -5.16 20.75
CA THR A 26 -18.49 -6.02 20.01
C THR A 26 -17.22 -6.29 20.83
N ILE A 27 -16.61 -5.25 21.40
CA ILE A 27 -15.44 -5.38 22.28
C ILE A 27 -15.76 -6.23 23.50
N ARG A 28 -16.92 -6.03 24.16
CA ARG A 28 -17.34 -6.86 25.31
C ARG A 28 -17.47 -8.34 24.95
N ASN A 29 -18.03 -8.65 23.78
CA ASN A 29 -18.18 -10.03 23.31
C ASN A 29 -16.82 -10.71 23.04
N LEU A 30 -15.83 -9.94 22.56
CA LEU A 30 -14.48 -10.45 22.30
C LEU A 30 -13.65 -10.66 23.58
N PHE A 31 -14.00 -9.99 24.68
CA PHE A 31 -13.32 -10.11 25.97
C PHE A 31 -14.27 -10.53 27.10
N PRO A 32 -14.85 -11.76 27.05
CA PRO A 32 -15.86 -12.19 28.00
C PRO A 32 -15.35 -12.30 29.46
N ARG A 33 -14.02 -12.44 29.63
CA ARG A 33 -13.36 -12.53 30.94
C ARG A 33 -12.98 -11.18 31.55
N VAL A 34 -13.21 -10.08 30.83
CA VAL A 34 -12.92 -8.71 31.29
C VAL A 34 -14.23 -7.94 31.40
N LYS A 35 -14.55 -7.47 32.60
CA LYS A 35 -15.70 -6.60 32.83
C LYS A 35 -15.35 -5.18 32.39
N ILE A 36 -15.99 -4.70 31.33
CA ILE A 36 -15.73 -3.38 30.72
C ILE A 36 -16.90 -2.42 30.98
N ILE A 37 -16.62 -1.35 31.71
CA ILE A 37 -17.57 -0.30 32.07
C ILE A 37 -17.08 1.01 31.45
N ALA A 38 -17.84 1.58 30.52
CA ALA A 38 -17.52 2.83 29.84
C ALA A 38 -18.43 3.96 30.33
N LYS A 39 -17.86 5.13 30.61
CA LYS A 39 -18.58 6.36 31.00
C LYS A 39 -17.83 7.57 30.43
N GLY A 40 -18.38 8.16 29.37
CA GLY A 40 -17.70 9.25 28.66
C GLY A 40 -16.34 8.81 28.12
N GLU A 41 -15.29 9.55 28.46
CA GLU A 41 -13.91 9.25 28.10
C GLU A 41 -13.25 8.18 29.00
N GLU A 42 -13.93 7.75 30.06
CA GLU A 42 -13.39 6.78 31.00
C GLU A 42 -13.87 5.37 30.70
N ILE A 43 -12.93 4.43 30.61
CA ILE A 43 -13.19 3.00 30.53
C ILE A 43 -12.54 2.30 31.71
N LYS A 44 -13.37 1.77 32.61
CA LYS A 44 -12.96 0.95 33.73
C LYS A 44 -13.03 -0.52 33.35
N ILE A 45 -11.93 -1.23 33.55
CA ILE A 45 -11.79 -2.67 33.28
C ILE A 45 -11.50 -3.43 34.56
N LYS A 46 -12.17 -4.57 34.76
CA LYS A 46 -11.92 -5.50 35.87
C LYS A 46 -11.75 -6.93 35.37
N GLY A 47 -10.80 -7.67 35.92
CA GLY A 47 -10.50 -9.04 35.51
C GLY A 47 -9.22 -9.57 36.13
N GLU A 48 -8.71 -10.69 35.61
CA GLU A 48 -7.40 -11.21 35.96
C GLU A 48 -6.27 -10.39 35.32
N LYS A 49 -5.07 -10.45 35.90
CA LYS A 49 -3.92 -9.64 35.46
C LYS A 49 -3.59 -9.88 33.98
N ASN A 50 -3.50 -11.14 33.57
CA ASN A 50 -3.15 -11.53 32.20
C ASN A 50 -4.21 -11.08 31.19
N GLU A 51 -5.50 -11.23 31.52
CA GLU A 51 -6.61 -10.81 30.67
C GLU A 51 -6.67 -9.29 30.51
N ILE A 52 -6.41 -8.54 31.60
CA ILE A 52 -6.31 -7.07 31.55
C ILE A 52 -5.12 -6.61 30.69
N GLU A 53 -3.97 -7.26 30.80
CA GLU A 53 -2.79 -6.92 29.98
C GLU A 53 -3.03 -7.22 28.50
N ASN A 54 -3.62 -8.37 28.18
CA ASN A 54 -4.02 -8.71 26.81
C ASN A 54 -5.06 -7.73 26.27
N PHE A 55 -6.08 -7.40 27.06
CA PHE A 55 -7.07 -6.37 26.70
C PHE A 55 -6.39 -5.04 26.37
N LYS A 56 -5.47 -4.56 27.22
CA LYS A 56 -4.77 -3.29 26.99
C LYS A 56 -3.99 -3.26 25.69
N LYS A 57 -3.26 -4.34 25.38
CA LYS A 57 -2.49 -4.46 24.13
C LYS A 57 -3.38 -4.31 22.89
N ILE A 58 -4.49 -5.04 22.86
CA ILE A 58 -5.42 -5.03 21.72
C ILE A 58 -6.23 -3.73 21.70
N PHE A 59 -6.65 -3.24 22.86
CA PHE A 59 -7.38 -1.98 23.00
C PHE A 59 -6.59 -0.80 22.42
N PHE A 60 -5.28 -0.77 22.64
CA PHE A 60 -4.40 0.21 22.01
C PHE A 60 -4.44 0.18 20.48
N LEU A 61 -4.54 -1.01 19.87
CA LEU A 61 -4.69 -1.16 18.41
C LEU A 61 -6.02 -0.58 17.91
N PHE A 62 -7.10 -0.72 18.66
CA PHE A 62 -8.39 -0.10 18.32
C PHE A 62 -8.28 1.43 18.31
N ILE A 63 -7.65 2.02 19.33
CA ILE A 63 -7.43 3.47 19.41
C ILE A 63 -6.54 3.95 18.27
N LYS A 64 -5.50 3.19 17.91
CA LYS A 64 -4.63 3.50 16.78
C LYS A 64 -5.39 3.50 15.45
N HIS A 65 -6.23 2.49 15.21
CA HIS A 65 -7.08 2.44 14.01
C HIS A 65 -8.03 3.64 13.96
N LEU A 66 -8.68 3.94 15.08
CA LEU A 66 -9.58 5.08 15.17
C LEU A 66 -8.86 6.41 14.88
N ASN A 67 -7.67 6.64 15.43
CA ASN A 67 -6.88 7.85 15.17
C ASN A 67 -6.38 7.95 13.73
N LEU A 68 -6.20 6.83 13.03
CA LEU A 68 -5.74 6.81 11.64
C LEU A 68 -6.89 7.04 10.64
N TYR A 69 -8.08 6.52 10.92
CA TYR A 69 -9.20 6.52 9.99
C TYR A 69 -10.38 7.39 10.44
N ASN A 70 -10.26 8.07 11.59
CA ASN A 70 -11.32 8.82 12.29
C ASN A 70 -12.63 8.03 12.47
N SER A 71 -12.59 6.72 12.33
CA SER A 71 -13.72 5.82 12.53
C SER A 71 -13.22 4.41 12.82
N ILE A 72 -14.03 3.63 13.55
CA ILE A 72 -13.82 2.20 13.74
C ILE A 72 -15.17 1.50 13.70
N LYS A 73 -15.28 0.43 12.90
CA LYS A 73 -16.50 -0.37 12.75
C LYS A 73 -16.36 -1.71 13.46
N PRO A 74 -17.45 -2.45 13.73
CA PRO A 74 -17.39 -3.77 14.34
C PRO A 74 -16.49 -4.76 13.57
N SER A 75 -16.55 -4.71 12.24
CA SER A 75 -15.69 -5.51 11.36
C SER A 75 -14.20 -5.20 11.53
N ASP A 76 -13.85 -3.93 11.80
CA ASP A 76 -12.46 -3.53 12.05
C ASP A 76 -11.98 -4.06 13.40
N ILE A 77 -12.85 -3.99 14.43
CA ILE A 77 -12.58 -4.49 15.77
C ILE A 77 -12.33 -6.00 15.74
N GLU A 78 -13.19 -6.76 15.06
CA GLU A 78 -13.02 -8.20 14.87
C GLU A 78 -11.73 -8.51 14.12
N SER A 79 -11.48 -7.82 13.00
CA SER A 79 -10.27 -8.00 12.20
C SER A 79 -9.00 -7.75 13.00
N ILE A 80 -8.96 -6.67 13.79
CA ILE A 80 -7.81 -6.32 14.64
C ILE A 80 -7.61 -7.38 15.73
N PHE A 81 -8.68 -7.86 16.35
CA PHE A 81 -8.63 -8.86 17.42
C PHE A 81 -8.13 -10.21 16.91
N PHE A 82 -8.67 -10.71 15.79
CA PHE A 82 -8.27 -12.00 15.22
C PHE A 82 -6.86 -11.97 14.60
N ASN A 83 -6.40 -10.81 14.12
CA ASN A 83 -5.05 -10.64 13.58
C ASN A 83 -4.03 -10.11 14.62
N LYS A 84 -4.32 -10.18 15.92
CA LYS A 84 -3.50 -9.59 17.00
C LYS A 84 -2.03 -10.02 16.98
N GLU A 85 -1.71 -11.28 16.68
CA GLU A 85 -0.33 -11.77 16.64
C GLU A 85 0.48 -11.14 15.50
N LYS A 86 -0.17 -10.89 14.35
CA LYS A 86 0.45 -10.13 13.26
C LYS A 86 0.57 -8.66 13.63
N ASN A 87 -0.43 -8.09 14.31
CA ASN A 87 -0.51 -6.65 14.66
C ASN A 87 0.43 -6.22 15.80
N ILE A 88 0.81 -7.09 16.73
CA ILE A 88 1.68 -6.78 17.87
C ILE A 88 3.15 -6.59 17.44
N ASP A 89 3.60 -7.29 16.39
CA ASP A 89 4.91 -7.08 15.75
C ASP A 89 5.06 -5.72 15.02
N PHE A 90 4.01 -4.89 14.98
CA PHE A 90 4.05 -3.54 14.40
C PHE A 90 4.43 -2.44 15.42
N GLU A 91 4.79 -2.82 16.65
CA GLU A 91 5.36 -1.90 17.64
C GLU A 91 6.74 -1.40 17.20
N TYR A 92 7.01 -0.12 17.49
CA TYR A 92 8.24 0.62 17.21
C TYR A 92 8.47 1.01 15.75
N SER A 93 7.65 1.95 15.25
CA SER A 93 8.21 3.23 14.76
C SER A 93 7.19 4.14 14.06
N ASP A 94 6.71 5.15 14.79
CA ASP A 94 6.03 6.28 14.13
C ASP A 94 6.97 7.10 13.22
N ASN A 95 8.30 6.86 13.30
CA ASN A 95 9.32 7.47 12.43
C ASN A 95 9.99 6.55 11.38
N LYS A 96 9.81 5.21 11.37
CA LYS A 96 10.45 4.33 10.35
C LYS A 96 9.51 3.92 9.21
N ASN A 97 8.24 4.32 9.26
CA ASN A 97 7.28 4.04 8.17
C ASN A 97 7.32 5.10 7.05
N ILE A 98 8.09 6.17 7.19
CA ILE A 98 8.30 7.14 6.11
C ILE A 98 9.20 6.49 5.06
N LEU A 99 8.66 6.31 3.86
CA LEU A 99 9.42 5.82 2.72
C LEU A 99 10.19 6.93 2.04
N LEU A 100 9.52 8.07 1.84
CA LEU A 100 10.05 9.21 1.11
C LEU A 100 9.49 10.52 1.65
N PHE A 101 10.26 11.58 1.47
CA PHE A 101 9.76 12.95 1.47
C PHE A 101 9.57 13.36 0.00
N GLY A 102 8.31 13.63 -0.36
CA GLY A 102 7.92 14.13 -1.67
C GLY A 102 8.11 15.64 -1.79
N LYS A 103 7.48 16.23 -2.81
CA LYS A 103 7.47 17.68 -3.03
C LYS A 103 6.90 18.41 -1.79
N ASN A 104 7.50 19.54 -1.44
CA ASN A 104 7.13 20.40 -0.32
C ASN A 104 7.15 19.69 1.06
N GLY A 105 7.95 18.64 1.22
CA GLY A 105 8.08 17.92 2.49
C GLY A 105 6.94 16.96 2.82
N LYS A 106 6.01 16.73 1.88
CA LYS A 106 4.91 15.76 2.05
C LYS A 106 5.48 14.37 2.29
N THR A 107 5.19 13.78 3.44
CA THR A 107 5.66 12.43 3.77
C THR A 107 4.85 11.37 3.03
N ILE A 108 5.54 10.47 2.36
CA ILE A 108 4.95 9.27 1.76
C ILE A 108 5.27 8.10 2.69
N LYS A 109 4.22 7.50 3.23
CA LYS A 109 4.28 6.39 4.18
C LYS A 109 3.16 5.39 3.91
N ALA A 110 3.41 4.13 4.24
CA ALA A 110 2.37 3.12 4.24
C ALA A 110 1.31 3.46 5.30
N ARG A 111 0.03 3.53 4.88
CA ARG A 111 -1.11 3.89 5.73
C ARG A 111 -1.94 2.68 6.14
N THR A 112 -1.98 1.65 5.30
CA THR A 112 -2.76 0.43 5.55
C THR A 112 -1.87 -0.75 5.90
N LEU A 113 -2.46 -1.79 6.49
CA LEU A 113 -1.76 -3.04 6.82
C LEU A 113 -1.14 -3.67 5.56
N ASN A 114 -1.89 -3.73 4.46
CA ASN A 114 -1.40 -4.31 3.19
C ASN A 114 -0.27 -3.47 2.57
N GLN A 115 -0.30 -2.15 2.69
CA GLN A 115 0.82 -1.31 2.25
C GLN A 115 2.07 -1.56 3.08
N ASN A 116 1.94 -1.76 4.40
CA ASN A 116 3.08 -2.13 5.24
C ASN A 116 3.62 -3.52 4.91
N LEU A 117 2.74 -4.50 4.64
CA LEU A 117 3.14 -5.81 4.15
C LEU A 117 3.90 -5.71 2.82
N MET A 118 3.44 -4.87 1.90
CA MET A 118 4.12 -4.61 0.64
C MET A 118 5.54 -4.05 0.86
N VAL A 119 5.69 -3.07 1.75
CA VAL A 119 7.01 -2.52 2.13
C VAL A 119 7.92 -3.59 2.73
N LYS A 120 7.41 -4.37 3.69
CA LYS A 120 8.16 -5.43 4.38
C LYS A 120 8.55 -6.57 3.44
N ASN A 121 7.67 -6.96 2.52
CA ASN A 121 7.94 -8.05 1.58
C ASN A 121 8.83 -7.61 0.42
N SER A 122 8.78 -6.34 0.01
CA SER A 122 9.66 -5.81 -1.04
C SER A 122 11.14 -5.78 -0.64
N SER A 123 11.46 -5.68 0.66
CA SER A 123 12.85 -5.76 1.11
C SER A 123 13.38 -7.19 1.13
N LYS A 124 12.51 -8.16 1.43
CA LYS A 124 12.87 -9.57 1.57
C LYS A 124 12.85 -10.37 0.27
N ASN A 125 12.03 -9.94 -0.69
CA ASN A 125 11.82 -10.65 -1.94
C ASN A 125 12.26 -9.77 -3.11
N ASP A 126 12.75 -10.41 -4.15
CA ASP A 126 13.11 -9.72 -5.40
C ASP A 126 11.93 -9.63 -6.37
N MET A 127 10.89 -10.43 -6.18
CA MET A 127 9.65 -10.33 -6.94
C MET A 127 8.43 -10.31 -6.01
N LEU A 128 7.52 -9.37 -6.25
CA LEU A 128 6.29 -9.21 -5.46
C LEU A 128 5.09 -8.99 -6.37
N PHE A 129 4.00 -9.71 -6.12
CA PHE A 129 2.70 -9.46 -6.73
C PHE A 129 1.80 -8.74 -5.72
N ALA A 130 1.35 -7.55 -6.07
CA ALA A 130 0.46 -6.73 -5.26
C ALA A 130 -0.89 -6.61 -5.98
N VAL A 131 -1.79 -7.54 -5.64
CA VAL A 131 -3.14 -7.64 -6.21
C VAL A 131 -4.15 -7.06 -5.23
N GLY A 132 -5.04 -6.20 -5.71
CA GLY A 132 -6.12 -5.64 -4.91
C GLY A 132 -6.94 -4.63 -5.69
N VAL A 133 -8.04 -4.16 -5.11
CA VAL A 133 -8.96 -3.25 -5.80
C VAL A 133 -8.32 -1.90 -6.14
N ALA A 134 -8.83 -1.20 -7.15
CA ALA A 134 -8.46 0.18 -7.47
C ALA A 134 -8.55 1.12 -6.25
N GLY A 135 -7.73 2.16 -6.23
CA GLY A 135 -7.71 3.16 -5.14
C GLY A 135 -6.97 2.74 -3.86
N THR A 136 -6.46 1.51 -3.75
CA THR A 136 -5.70 1.03 -2.57
C THR A 136 -4.24 1.50 -2.52
N GLY A 137 -3.77 2.21 -3.55
CA GLY A 137 -2.43 2.79 -3.62
C GLY A 137 -1.32 1.80 -3.97
N LYS A 138 -1.64 0.61 -4.48
CA LYS A 138 -0.67 -0.44 -4.87
C LYS A 138 0.44 0.10 -5.80
N THR A 139 0.08 0.72 -6.91
CA THR A 139 1.03 1.30 -7.88
C THR A 139 1.82 2.45 -7.29
N TYR A 140 1.14 3.36 -6.59
CA TYR A 140 1.80 4.50 -5.93
C TYR A 140 2.85 4.05 -4.91
N MET A 141 2.56 3.02 -4.12
CA MET A 141 3.50 2.45 -3.16
C MET A 141 4.65 1.71 -3.84
N ALA A 142 4.40 1.02 -4.96
CA ALA A 142 5.48 0.41 -5.76
C ALA A 142 6.47 1.46 -6.24
N ILE A 143 5.97 2.57 -6.82
CA ILE A 143 6.80 3.67 -7.30
C ILE A 143 7.56 4.31 -6.13
N ALA A 144 6.92 4.51 -4.98
CA ALA A 144 7.59 5.04 -3.79
C ALA A 144 8.75 4.16 -3.31
N LEU A 145 8.58 2.83 -3.35
CA LEU A 145 9.66 1.88 -3.03
C LEU A 145 10.79 1.94 -4.06
N ALA A 146 10.47 2.02 -5.35
CA ALA A 146 11.46 2.15 -6.42
C ALA A 146 12.29 3.43 -6.29
N VAL A 147 11.63 4.57 -6.05
CA VAL A 147 12.30 5.87 -5.87
C VAL A 147 13.15 5.88 -4.60
N LYS A 148 12.70 5.22 -3.52
CA LYS A 148 13.51 5.05 -2.30
C LYS A 148 14.78 4.26 -2.59
N ALA A 149 14.67 3.11 -3.25
CA ALA A 149 15.83 2.29 -3.62
C ALA A 149 16.81 3.06 -4.53
N LEU A 150 16.29 3.85 -5.49
CA LEU A 150 17.12 4.70 -6.34
C LEU A 150 17.88 5.77 -5.54
N LYS A 151 17.19 6.49 -4.64
CA LYS A 151 17.80 7.53 -3.79
C LYS A 151 18.85 6.94 -2.85
N ASN A 152 18.62 5.72 -2.36
CA ASN A 152 19.56 4.97 -1.52
C ASN A 152 20.72 4.34 -2.32
N LYS A 153 20.74 4.47 -3.65
CA LYS A 153 21.73 3.85 -4.55
C LYS A 153 21.76 2.32 -4.49
N GLU A 154 20.66 1.69 -4.08
CA GLU A 154 20.50 0.23 -4.08
C GLU A 154 20.32 -0.31 -5.51
N ILE A 155 19.72 0.50 -6.38
CA ILE A 155 19.48 0.22 -7.80
C ILE A 155 19.93 1.42 -8.65
N LYS A 156 20.21 1.16 -9.92
CA LYS A 156 20.70 2.17 -10.88
C LYS A 156 19.59 2.72 -11.78
N LYS A 157 18.49 1.98 -11.95
CA LYS A 157 17.44 2.31 -12.92
C LYS A 157 16.05 1.92 -12.43
N ILE A 158 15.05 2.76 -12.70
CA ILE A 158 13.63 2.43 -12.54
C ILE A 158 13.03 2.21 -13.92
N VAL A 159 12.31 1.11 -14.11
CA VAL A 159 11.56 0.82 -15.34
C VAL A 159 10.10 0.62 -14.96
N LEU A 160 9.23 1.51 -15.43
CA LEU A 160 7.78 1.40 -15.26
C LEU A 160 7.17 0.96 -16.58
N SER A 161 6.30 -0.04 -16.52
CA SER A 161 5.66 -0.62 -17.68
C SER A 161 4.18 -0.84 -17.42
N ARG A 162 3.38 -0.70 -18.47
CA ARG A 162 1.94 -0.99 -18.46
C ARG A 162 1.56 -1.71 -19.77
N PRO A 163 0.69 -2.75 -19.73
CA PRO A 163 0.13 -3.32 -20.95
C PRO A 163 -0.65 -2.26 -21.72
N ALA A 164 -0.49 -2.21 -23.04
CA ALA A 164 -1.36 -1.39 -23.87
C ALA A 164 -2.75 -2.05 -23.91
N VAL A 165 -3.79 -1.26 -23.66
CA VAL A 165 -5.19 -1.72 -23.69
C VAL A 165 -5.95 -0.82 -24.65
N GLU A 166 -6.56 -1.42 -25.66
CA GLU A 166 -7.42 -0.71 -26.61
C GLU A 166 -8.81 -0.51 -26.00
N THR A 167 -8.95 0.47 -25.12
CA THR A 167 -10.23 0.89 -24.57
C THR A 167 -10.90 1.88 -25.53
N GLY A 168 -11.91 1.43 -26.28
CA GLY A 168 -12.79 2.29 -27.09
C GLY A 168 -12.26 2.59 -28.49
N GLU A 169 -11.17 3.34 -28.62
CA GLU A 169 -10.54 3.68 -29.90
C GLU A 169 -9.36 2.74 -30.17
N GLN A 170 -9.21 2.22 -31.39
CA GLN A 170 -7.98 1.47 -31.70
C GLN A 170 -6.82 2.45 -31.63
N LEU A 171 -5.72 2.06 -30.99
CA LEU A 171 -4.51 2.88 -30.87
C LEU A 171 -4.05 3.43 -32.24
N GLY A 172 -4.39 2.76 -33.34
CA GLY A 172 -4.17 3.24 -34.71
C GLY A 172 -4.82 4.60 -35.05
N PHE A 173 -5.91 5.02 -34.40
CA PHE A 173 -6.71 6.20 -34.78
C PHE A 173 -6.37 7.49 -34.03
N LEU A 174 -5.65 7.43 -32.91
CA LEU A 174 -5.17 8.65 -32.24
C LEU A 174 -4.16 9.39 -33.14
N PRO A 175 -4.22 10.72 -33.32
CA PRO A 175 -3.21 11.45 -34.08
C PRO A 175 -1.85 11.44 -33.35
N GLY A 176 -0.75 11.56 -34.09
CA GLY A 176 0.60 11.65 -33.54
C GLY A 176 1.44 10.36 -33.60
N ASP A 177 2.67 10.43 -33.10
CA ASP A 177 3.60 9.30 -33.08
C ASP A 177 3.17 8.24 -32.06
N LEU A 178 3.61 6.99 -32.22
CA LEU A 178 3.26 5.86 -31.34
C LEU A 178 3.44 6.17 -29.84
N LYS A 179 4.42 7.01 -29.52
CA LYS A 179 4.70 7.48 -28.16
C LYS A 179 3.61 8.44 -27.64
N GLU A 180 3.20 9.41 -28.46
CA GLU A 180 2.16 10.40 -28.11
C GLU A 180 0.80 9.73 -27.91
N LYS A 181 0.51 8.68 -28.69
CA LYS A 181 -0.71 7.87 -28.55
C LYS A 181 -0.77 7.06 -27.25
N LEU A 182 0.38 6.67 -26.71
CA LEU A 182 0.50 5.84 -25.50
C LEU A 182 0.63 6.68 -24.22
N ASP A 183 1.02 7.95 -24.36
CA ASP A 183 1.25 8.87 -23.24
C ASP A 183 0.03 9.04 -22.31
N PRO A 184 -1.24 9.13 -22.78
CA PRO A 184 -2.39 9.23 -21.88
C PRO A 184 -2.52 8.05 -20.89
N TYR A 185 -2.18 6.83 -21.32
CA TYR A 185 -2.24 5.63 -20.48
C TYR A 185 -1.11 5.57 -19.45
N LEU A 186 0.00 6.24 -19.73
CA LEU A 186 1.19 6.28 -18.89
C LEU A 186 1.18 7.50 -17.96
N GLN A 187 0.33 8.49 -18.22
CA GLN A 187 0.23 9.73 -17.45
C GLN A 187 0.13 9.53 -15.92
N PRO A 188 -0.64 8.57 -15.38
CA PRO A 188 -0.69 8.33 -13.94
C PRO A 188 0.67 7.97 -13.31
N LEU A 189 1.56 7.31 -14.08
CA LEU A 189 2.91 6.95 -13.64
C LEU A 189 3.81 8.20 -13.60
N TYR A 190 3.69 9.09 -14.59
CA TYR A 190 4.40 10.37 -14.60
C TYR A 190 3.99 11.25 -13.41
N ASP A 191 2.68 11.35 -13.14
CA ASP A 191 2.15 12.17 -12.05
C ASP A 191 2.63 11.66 -10.68
N ALA A 192 2.60 10.34 -10.46
CA ALA A 192 3.13 9.74 -9.23
C ALA A 192 4.63 10.08 -9.00
N LEU A 193 5.46 10.03 -10.05
CA LEU A 193 6.87 10.39 -9.94
C LEU A 193 7.07 11.88 -9.63
N ARG A 194 6.25 12.78 -10.21
CA ARG A 194 6.31 14.22 -9.97
C ARG A 194 5.97 14.60 -8.53
N GLU A 195 5.19 13.79 -7.82
CA GLU A 195 4.96 13.97 -6.39
C GLU A 195 6.19 13.59 -5.54
N MET A 196 7.04 12.67 -6.03
CA MET A 196 8.12 12.04 -5.27
C MET A 196 9.51 12.64 -5.56
N ILE A 197 9.70 13.23 -6.74
CA ILE A 197 10.97 13.71 -7.25
C ILE A 197 10.80 15.16 -7.75
N PRO A 198 11.66 16.10 -7.33
CA PRO A 198 11.65 17.47 -7.86
C PRO A 198 11.77 17.49 -9.39
N ALA A 199 11.00 18.36 -10.05
CA ALA A 199 10.86 18.39 -11.50
C ALA A 199 12.20 18.43 -12.26
N LYS A 200 13.15 19.28 -11.83
CA LYS A 200 14.47 19.38 -12.45
C LYS A 200 15.21 18.03 -12.42
N LYS A 201 15.24 17.37 -11.25
CA LYS A 201 15.91 16.08 -11.07
C LYS A 201 15.21 14.95 -11.83
N LEU A 202 13.88 14.99 -11.87
CA LEU A 202 13.09 14.00 -12.61
C LEU A 202 13.38 14.10 -14.11
N ASN A 203 13.48 15.30 -14.67
CA ASN A 203 13.84 15.51 -16.08
C ASN A 203 15.26 15.00 -16.38
N GLU A 204 16.23 15.27 -15.50
CA GLU A 204 17.57 14.68 -15.61
C GLU A 204 17.51 13.14 -15.64
N TYR A 205 16.77 12.52 -14.72
CA TYR A 205 16.63 11.06 -14.69
C TYR A 205 15.98 10.47 -15.94
N PHE A 206 15.04 11.18 -16.57
CA PHE A 206 14.49 10.74 -17.85
C PHE A 206 15.50 10.86 -18.99
N ASN A 207 16.20 11.99 -19.08
CA ASN A 207 17.21 12.23 -20.13
C ASN A 207 18.38 11.23 -20.03
N ASP A 208 18.83 10.94 -18.81
CA ASP A 208 19.91 9.98 -18.55
C ASP A 208 19.44 8.51 -18.66
N GLY A 209 18.14 8.29 -18.87
CA GLY A 209 17.53 6.97 -18.95
C GLY A 209 17.57 6.18 -17.62
N ILE A 210 17.75 6.87 -16.49
CA ILE A 210 17.68 6.33 -15.13
C ILE A 210 16.24 5.97 -14.77
N ILE A 211 15.26 6.75 -15.23
CA ILE A 211 13.85 6.37 -15.15
C ILE A 211 13.33 6.18 -16.58
N GLN A 212 12.70 5.05 -16.83
CA GLN A 212 12.10 4.71 -18.11
C GLN A 212 10.65 4.34 -17.89
N ILE A 213 9.75 4.95 -18.68
CA ILE A 213 8.34 4.56 -18.73
C ILE A 213 8.08 4.11 -20.16
N ALA A 214 7.65 2.87 -20.33
CA ALA A 214 7.42 2.31 -21.65
C ALA A 214 6.32 1.25 -21.64
N PRO A 215 5.63 1.02 -22.76
CA PRO A 215 4.66 -0.05 -22.89
C PRO A 215 5.30 -1.43 -22.69
N LEU A 216 4.51 -2.41 -22.24
CA LEU A 216 4.97 -3.77 -21.99
C LEU A 216 5.66 -4.44 -23.19
N ALA A 217 5.23 -4.11 -24.42
CA ALA A 217 5.84 -4.65 -25.64
C ALA A 217 7.34 -4.31 -25.78
N PHE A 218 7.78 -3.17 -25.24
CA PHE A 218 9.17 -2.71 -25.29
C PHE A 218 10.09 -3.46 -24.32
N MET A 219 9.53 -4.34 -23.47
CA MET A 219 10.32 -5.19 -22.58
C MET A 219 10.90 -6.41 -23.30
N ARG A 220 10.42 -6.73 -24.51
CA ARG A 220 10.88 -7.90 -25.26
C ARG A 220 12.39 -7.82 -25.56
N GLY A 221 13.10 -8.93 -25.32
CA GLY A 221 14.54 -9.03 -25.60
C GLY A 221 15.44 -8.26 -24.63
N ARG A 222 14.88 -7.67 -23.55
CA ARG A 222 15.66 -6.95 -22.53
C ARG A 222 16.07 -7.88 -21.38
N THR A 223 17.21 -7.57 -20.79
CA THR A 223 17.59 -8.08 -19.46
C THR A 223 17.68 -6.88 -18.53
N LEU A 224 16.91 -6.89 -17.45
CA LEU A 224 16.73 -5.76 -16.54
C LEU A 224 17.51 -6.03 -15.26
N SER A 225 18.82 -5.77 -15.31
CA SER A 225 19.73 -5.89 -14.17
C SER A 225 19.93 -4.56 -13.45
N ASN A 226 20.24 -4.58 -12.16
CA ASN A 226 20.45 -3.39 -11.31
C ASN A 226 19.28 -2.40 -11.38
N SER A 227 18.05 -2.91 -11.51
CA SER A 227 16.87 -2.10 -11.76
C SER A 227 15.69 -2.46 -10.88
N PHE A 228 14.89 -1.46 -10.54
CA PHE A 228 13.57 -1.63 -9.96
C PHE A 228 12.52 -1.55 -11.08
N VAL A 229 11.83 -2.65 -11.33
CA VAL A 229 10.91 -2.82 -12.45
C VAL A 229 9.49 -2.95 -11.92
N ILE A 230 8.56 -2.18 -12.47
CA ILE A 230 7.14 -2.22 -12.09
C ILE A 230 6.30 -2.51 -13.32
N LEU A 231 5.45 -3.53 -13.25
CA LEU A 231 4.39 -3.77 -14.22
C LEU A 231 3.05 -3.36 -13.59
N ASP A 232 2.48 -2.27 -14.07
CA ASP A 232 1.19 -1.75 -13.64
C ASP A 232 0.03 -2.27 -14.50
N GLU A 233 -1.16 -2.32 -13.91
CA GLU A 233 -2.37 -2.94 -14.48
C GLU A 233 -2.11 -4.30 -15.14
N ALA A 234 -1.37 -5.17 -14.44
CA ALA A 234 -0.92 -6.42 -14.98
C ALA A 234 -2.05 -7.41 -15.33
N GLN A 235 -3.26 -7.21 -14.78
CA GLN A 235 -4.44 -7.98 -15.18
C GLN A 235 -4.80 -7.80 -16.66
N ASN A 236 -4.33 -6.70 -17.27
CA ASN A 236 -4.52 -6.41 -18.69
C ASN A 236 -3.42 -7.02 -19.57
N SER A 237 -2.58 -7.90 -19.02
CA SER A 237 -1.62 -8.68 -19.79
C SER A 237 -2.13 -10.08 -20.11
N THR A 238 -1.78 -10.60 -21.28
CA THR A 238 -1.95 -12.02 -21.59
C THR A 238 -0.94 -12.87 -20.82
N LEU A 239 -1.23 -14.16 -20.66
CA LEU A 239 -0.30 -15.12 -20.03
C LEU A 239 1.09 -15.11 -20.71
N ASN A 240 1.13 -14.99 -22.04
CA ASN A 240 2.37 -14.95 -22.80
C ASN A 240 3.15 -13.66 -22.54
N GLN A 241 2.47 -12.52 -22.43
CA GLN A 241 3.10 -11.25 -22.07
C GLN A 241 3.63 -11.26 -20.63
N MET A 242 2.88 -11.84 -19.69
CA MET A 242 3.35 -12.01 -18.30
C MET A 242 4.61 -12.89 -18.25
N LYS A 243 4.60 -14.08 -18.89
CA LYS A 243 5.79 -14.93 -18.97
C LYS A 243 6.98 -14.22 -19.62
N MET A 244 6.73 -13.49 -20.72
CA MET A 244 7.74 -12.69 -21.40
C MET A 244 8.35 -11.64 -20.47
N PHE A 245 7.54 -10.98 -19.65
CA PHE A 245 7.96 -9.95 -18.71
C PHE A 245 8.78 -10.49 -17.54
N LEU A 246 8.28 -11.54 -16.88
CA LEU A 246 8.94 -12.11 -15.69
C LEU A 246 10.32 -12.67 -16.03
N THR A 247 10.51 -13.19 -17.26
CA THR A 247 11.79 -13.68 -17.77
C THR A 247 12.75 -12.57 -18.23
N ARG A 248 12.44 -11.29 -17.98
CA ARG A 248 13.39 -10.16 -18.16
C ARG A 248 14.16 -9.83 -16.89
N MET A 249 13.83 -10.45 -15.76
CA MET A 249 14.48 -10.20 -14.49
C MET A 249 15.96 -10.56 -14.56
N GLY A 250 16.83 -9.56 -14.37
CA GLY A 250 18.28 -9.72 -14.34
C GLY A 250 18.83 -9.69 -12.93
N GLU A 251 20.15 -9.77 -12.80
CA GLU A 251 20.84 -9.71 -11.51
C GLU A 251 20.59 -8.39 -10.77
N ASN A 252 20.53 -8.46 -9.44
CA ASN A 252 20.32 -7.31 -8.55
C ASN A 252 19.12 -6.45 -8.99
N SER A 253 18.01 -7.09 -9.36
CA SER A 253 16.79 -6.42 -9.77
C SER A 253 15.63 -6.74 -8.84
N LYS A 254 14.70 -5.81 -8.73
CA LYS A 254 13.47 -5.98 -7.98
C LYS A 254 12.27 -5.75 -8.87
N PHE A 255 11.30 -6.63 -8.84
CA PHE A 255 10.10 -6.62 -9.66
C PHE A 255 8.86 -6.48 -8.76
N ILE A 256 8.02 -5.50 -9.05
CA ILE A 256 6.69 -5.42 -8.44
C ILE A 256 5.63 -5.43 -9.55
N ILE A 257 4.71 -6.37 -9.47
CA ILE A 257 3.60 -6.52 -10.41
C ILE A 257 2.33 -6.08 -9.68
N THR A 258 1.69 -5.01 -10.14
CA THR A 258 0.44 -4.50 -9.57
C THR A 258 -0.74 -4.80 -10.49
N GLY A 259 -1.88 -5.12 -9.91
CA GLY A 259 -3.10 -5.32 -10.69
C GLY A 259 -4.37 -5.47 -9.86
N ASP A 260 -5.50 -5.48 -10.54
CA ASP A 260 -6.83 -5.68 -9.99
C ASP A 260 -7.59 -6.74 -10.78
N ILE A 261 -7.72 -7.95 -10.22
CA ILE A 261 -8.37 -9.08 -10.91
C ILE A 261 -9.87 -8.84 -11.20
N THR A 262 -10.50 -7.85 -10.58
CA THR A 262 -11.91 -7.52 -10.85
C THR A 262 -12.07 -6.55 -12.03
N GLN A 263 -10.99 -5.93 -12.50
CA GLN A 263 -10.99 -4.91 -13.56
C GLN A 263 -10.17 -5.37 -14.78
N ILE A 264 -10.71 -6.36 -15.49
CA ILE A 264 -10.07 -6.88 -16.71
C ILE A 264 -10.62 -6.11 -17.91
N ASP A 265 -9.76 -5.30 -18.54
CA ASP A 265 -10.08 -4.50 -19.72
C ASP A 265 -9.75 -5.23 -21.04
N LEU A 266 -9.25 -6.47 -20.96
CA LEU A 266 -8.99 -7.32 -22.12
C LEU A 266 -10.30 -7.77 -22.76
N ARG A 267 -10.43 -7.56 -24.08
CA ARG A 267 -11.48 -8.22 -24.87
C ARG A 267 -11.30 -9.73 -24.75
N LYS A 268 -12.35 -10.45 -24.33
CA LYS A 268 -12.39 -11.90 -24.49
C LYS A 268 -12.34 -12.21 -25.98
N LYS A 269 -11.30 -12.93 -26.41
CA LYS A 269 -11.33 -13.62 -27.70
C LYS A 269 -12.22 -14.84 -27.61
#